data_AF-A0A546XXT1-F1
#
_entry.id   AF-A0A546XXT1-F1
#
_cell.length_a   1.000
_cell.length_b   1.000
_cell.length_c   1.000
_cell.angle_alpha   90.00
_cell.angle_beta   90.00
_cell.angle_gamma   90.00
#
_symmetry.space_group_name_H-M   'P 1'
#
loop_
_entity.id
_entity.type
_entity.pdbx_description
1 polymer ?
#
loop_
_entity_poly.entity_id
_entity_poly.type
_entity_poly.pdbx_seq_one_letter_code
_entity_poly.pdbx_strand_id
1 'polypeptide(L)'
;MQISDGPILAGAVNGRIAFAEIIKGIPEDPVVPQPLFLDFGSINVATASYIRESVFALKTYLRAKSSSYYPVVANANADVWDEVSVIASAKNDVIVTCELRDDDTVTNVELIGSLDPKQQMTFELVLKFGEVDANYLMDQFGELEKTKSTTAWNNRLASLASRGIIREYTKGRSKYYRPLLMEPAHGN
;
A
#
# COMPACT_ATOMS: atom_id res chain seq x y z
N MET A 1 5.40 -11.76 7.04
CA MET A 1 6.15 -11.77 8.31
C MET A 1 5.15 -11.58 9.43
N GLN A 2 5.13 -12.46 10.43
CA GLN A 2 4.27 -12.28 11.61
C GLN A 2 4.72 -11.05 12.39
N ILE A 3 3.78 -10.16 12.75
CA ILE A 3 4.14 -8.88 13.39
C ILE A 3 4.52 -9.04 14.88
N SER A 4 4.01 -10.07 15.55
CA SER A 4 4.31 -10.39 16.96
C SER A 4 3.79 -11.77 17.35
N ASP A 5 4.39 -12.36 18.39
CA ASP A 5 3.93 -13.62 19.02
C ASP A 5 2.78 -13.41 20.04
N GLY A 6 2.53 -12.17 20.47
CA GLY A 6 1.51 -11.84 21.47
C GLY A 6 0.21 -11.31 20.84
N PRO A 7 -0.98 -11.63 21.40
CA PRO A 7 -2.25 -11.23 20.80
C PRO A 7 -2.63 -9.75 21.00
N ILE A 8 -1.82 -8.99 21.75
CA ILE A 8 -2.10 -7.59 22.10
C ILE A 8 -0.89 -6.72 21.75
N LEU A 9 -1.11 -5.76 20.85
CA LEU A 9 -0.12 -4.79 20.39
C LEU A 9 -0.51 -3.39 20.88
N ALA A 10 -0.01 -3.02 22.05
CA ALA A 10 -0.42 -1.78 22.71
C ALA A 10 0.75 -0.83 22.96
N GLY A 11 0.50 0.46 22.73
CA GLY A 11 1.35 1.56 23.15
C GLY A 11 2.45 1.95 22.15
N ALA A 12 2.73 3.26 22.13
CA ALA A 12 3.71 3.88 21.23
C ALA A 12 5.14 3.33 21.41
N VAL A 13 5.55 3.00 22.64
CA VAL A 13 6.89 2.46 22.92
C VAL A 13 7.08 1.11 22.23
N ASN A 14 6.11 0.19 22.39
CA ASN A 14 6.15 -1.11 21.74
C ASN A 14 6.06 -0.99 20.22
N GLY A 15 5.30 -0.02 19.70
CA GLY A 15 5.23 0.27 18.26
C GLY A 15 6.59 0.67 17.68
N ARG A 16 7.35 1.53 18.38
CA ARG A 16 8.71 1.90 17.97
C ARG A 16 9.71 0.75 18.02
N ILE A 17 9.59 -0.12 19.02
CA ILE A 17 10.41 -1.34 19.11
C ILE A 17 10.10 -2.25 17.93
N ALA A 18 8.82 -2.53 17.67
CA ALA A 18 8.40 -3.34 16.53
C ALA A 18 8.88 -2.77 15.19
N PHE A 19 8.76 -1.45 14.98
CA PHE A 19 9.32 -0.76 13.82
C PHE A 19 10.83 -1.04 13.63
N ALA A 20 11.61 -0.91 14.71
CA ALA A 20 13.05 -1.16 14.65
C ALA A 20 13.37 -2.62 14.32
N GLU A 21 12.64 -3.58 14.89
CA GLU A 21 12.80 -5.00 14.59
C GLU A 21 12.41 -5.34 13.15
N ILE A 22 11.30 -4.79 12.65
CA ILE A 22 10.88 -5.00 11.26
C ILE A 22 11.97 -4.53 10.31
N ILE A 23 12.52 -3.31 10.50
CA ILE A 23 13.58 -2.79 9.62
C ILE A 23 14.80 -3.71 9.58
N LYS A 24 15.24 -4.25 10.73
CA LYS A 24 16.38 -5.18 10.79
C LYS A 24 16.12 -6.47 10.00
N GLY A 25 14.86 -6.89 9.90
CA GLY A 25 14.45 -8.08 9.18
C GLY A 25 14.18 -7.88 7.68
N ILE A 26 14.23 -6.64 7.17
CA ILE A 26 14.02 -6.37 5.75
C ILE A 26 15.28 -6.78 4.96
N PRO A 27 15.17 -7.71 3.99
CA PRO A 27 16.32 -8.10 3.17
C PRO A 27 16.88 -6.92 2.39
N GLU A 28 18.21 -6.82 2.31
CA GLU A 28 18.89 -5.84 1.48
C GLU A 28 18.65 -6.18 -0.01
N ASP A 29 18.13 -5.20 -0.75
CA ASP A 29 17.99 -5.14 -2.21
C ASP A 29 16.98 -6.06 -2.93
N PRO A 30 15.68 -5.70 -2.93
CA PRO A 30 14.79 -6.10 -4.01
C PRO A 30 15.06 -5.26 -5.25
N VAL A 31 15.35 -5.94 -6.35
CA VAL A 31 15.45 -5.32 -7.68
C VAL A 31 14.07 -4.84 -8.17
N VAL A 32 12.98 -5.42 -7.64
CA VAL A 32 11.61 -5.15 -8.08
C VAL A 32 10.73 -4.71 -6.91
N PRO A 33 9.88 -3.68 -7.09
CA PRO A 33 8.83 -3.30 -6.15
C PRO A 33 7.95 -4.48 -5.71
N GLN A 34 7.90 -4.76 -4.40
CA GLN A 34 7.17 -5.89 -3.82
C GLN A 34 6.48 -5.55 -2.48
N PRO A 35 5.36 -6.23 -2.16
CA PRO A 35 4.70 -6.06 -0.88
C PRO A 35 5.56 -6.60 0.27
N LEU A 36 5.47 -5.94 1.42
CA LEU A 36 5.97 -6.40 2.71
C LEU A 36 4.76 -6.68 3.59
N PHE A 37 4.35 -7.94 3.66
CA PHE A 37 3.19 -8.36 4.44
C PHE A 37 3.51 -8.34 5.94
N LEU A 38 2.78 -7.49 6.65
CA LEU A 38 2.69 -7.45 8.11
C LEU A 38 1.47 -8.26 8.51
N ASP A 39 1.68 -9.47 8.99
CA ASP A 39 0.61 -10.42 9.29
C ASP A 39 0.10 -10.25 10.73
N PHE A 40 -1.18 -9.94 10.85
CA PHE A 40 -1.92 -9.71 12.10
C PHE A 40 -2.84 -10.89 12.46
N GLY A 41 -2.74 -12.05 11.80
CA GLY A 41 -3.66 -13.18 11.99
C GLY A 41 -3.77 -13.72 13.43
N SER A 42 -2.75 -13.53 14.25
CA SER A 42 -2.73 -13.91 15.67
C SER A 42 -3.05 -12.76 16.64
N ILE A 43 -3.39 -11.57 16.11
CA ILE A 43 -3.56 -10.35 16.90
C ILE A 43 -5.04 -10.09 17.13
N ASN A 44 -5.40 -9.97 18.41
CA ASN A 44 -6.76 -9.63 18.83
C ASN A 44 -6.95 -8.12 18.92
N VAL A 45 -5.94 -7.40 19.44
CA VAL A 45 -6.04 -5.95 19.67
C VAL A 45 -4.74 -5.28 19.26
N ALA A 46 -4.82 -4.22 18.45
CA ALA A 46 -3.69 -3.34 18.15
C ALA A 46 -4.09 -1.88 18.30
N THR A 47 -3.55 -1.18 19.30
CA THR A 47 -3.92 0.23 19.56
C THR A 47 -3.44 1.16 18.45
N ALA A 48 -4.19 2.22 18.14
CA ALA A 48 -3.79 3.29 17.21
C ALA A 48 -2.35 3.78 17.44
N SER A 49 -1.96 3.97 18.69
CA SER A 49 -0.61 4.44 19.03
C SER A 49 0.49 3.45 18.65
N TYR A 50 0.24 2.14 18.76
CA TYR A 50 1.16 1.10 18.29
C TYR A 50 1.23 1.14 16.76
N ILE A 51 0.08 1.12 16.07
CA ILE A 51 -0.01 1.09 14.59
C ILE A 51 0.67 2.31 13.96
N ARG A 52 0.47 3.49 14.57
CA ARG A 52 1.08 4.74 14.12
C ARG A 52 2.61 4.71 14.16
N GLU A 53 3.17 4.16 15.24
CA GLU A 53 4.62 4.12 15.48
C GLU A 53 5.30 2.89 14.86
N SER A 54 4.52 1.89 14.44
CA SER A 54 4.99 0.69 13.73
C SER A 54 4.71 0.79 12.24
N VAL A 55 3.51 0.37 11.81
CA VAL A 55 3.08 0.24 10.41
C VAL A 55 3.23 1.54 9.62
N PHE A 56 2.68 2.64 10.11
CA PHE A 56 2.74 3.91 9.37
C PHE A 56 4.12 4.56 9.45
N ALA A 57 4.85 4.38 10.55
CA ALA A 57 6.24 4.82 10.64
C ALA A 57 7.13 4.06 9.64
N LEU A 58 6.93 2.74 9.52
CA LEU A 58 7.56 1.88 8.54
C LEU A 58 7.28 2.35 7.12
N LYS A 59 6.01 2.60 6.80
CA LYS A 59 5.61 3.13 5.51
C LYS A 59 6.32 4.44 5.19
N THR A 60 6.28 5.41 6.11
CA THR A 60 6.99 6.70 5.93
C THR A 60 8.49 6.50 5.72
N TYR A 61 9.12 5.62 6.52
CA TYR A 61 10.54 5.31 6.42
C TYR A 61 10.91 4.70 5.05
N LEU A 62 10.18 3.69 4.60
CA LEU A 62 10.44 3.01 3.33
C LEU A 62 10.25 3.94 2.14
N ARG A 63 9.26 4.83 2.18
CA ARG A 63 9.06 5.85 1.14
C ARG A 63 10.19 6.87 1.13
N ALA A 64 10.65 7.34 2.30
CA ALA A 64 11.77 8.27 2.41
C ALA A 64 13.10 7.67 1.91
N LYS A 65 13.25 6.34 2.00
CA LYS A 65 14.41 5.60 1.49
C LYS A 65 14.28 5.17 0.03
N SER A 66 13.18 5.51 -0.65
CA SER A 66 12.88 5.00 -2.00
C SER A 66 12.98 3.47 -2.10
N SER A 67 12.59 2.77 -1.03
CA SER A 67 12.70 1.30 -0.95
C SER A 67 11.78 0.63 -1.98
N SER A 68 12.16 -0.57 -2.44
CA SER A 68 11.30 -1.44 -3.23
C SER A 68 10.22 -2.15 -2.39
N TYR A 69 10.24 -2.03 -1.06
CA TYR A 69 9.22 -2.63 -0.18
C TYR A 69 8.05 -1.70 0.12
N TYR A 70 6.85 -2.27 0.13
CA TYR A 70 5.59 -1.57 0.38
C TYR A 70 4.81 -2.29 1.47
N PRO A 71 4.63 -1.70 2.66
CA PRO A 71 3.90 -2.34 3.74
C PRO A 71 2.44 -2.63 3.36
N VAL A 72 2.01 -3.86 3.62
CA VAL A 72 0.63 -4.33 3.49
C VAL A 72 0.22 -4.90 4.85
N VAL A 73 -0.96 -4.52 5.34
CA VAL A 73 -1.51 -5.13 6.55
C VAL A 73 -2.32 -6.35 6.15
N ALA A 74 -1.91 -7.53 6.60
CA ALA A 74 -2.54 -8.79 6.24
C ALA A 74 -3.26 -9.41 7.45
N ASN A 75 -4.39 -10.09 7.19
CA ASN A 75 -5.08 -10.96 8.16
C ASN A 75 -5.51 -10.29 9.48
N ALA A 76 -5.70 -8.97 9.48
CA ALA A 76 -6.17 -8.31 10.70
C ALA A 76 -7.68 -8.52 10.91
N ASN A 77 -8.11 -8.42 12.17
CA ASN A 77 -9.53 -8.47 12.51
C ASN A 77 -10.17 -7.07 12.43
N ALA A 78 -11.49 -7.00 12.62
CA ALA A 78 -12.26 -5.75 12.57
C ALA A 78 -11.76 -4.67 13.55
N ASP A 79 -11.43 -5.05 14.78
CA ASP A 79 -10.94 -4.09 15.80
C ASP A 79 -9.59 -3.47 15.37
N VAL A 80 -8.71 -4.27 14.77
CA VAL A 80 -7.45 -3.76 14.21
C VAL A 80 -7.72 -2.88 12.99
N TRP A 81 -8.68 -3.22 12.12
CA TRP A 81 -9.04 -2.39 10.97
C TRP A 81 -9.57 -1.01 11.35
N ASP A 82 -10.36 -0.92 12.41
CA ASP A 82 -10.83 0.36 12.94
C ASP A 82 -9.65 1.24 13.37
N GLU A 83 -8.68 0.66 14.08
CA GLU A 83 -7.49 1.37 14.55
C GLU A 83 -6.56 1.78 13.38
N VAL A 84 -6.42 0.95 12.35
CA VAL A 84 -5.72 1.32 11.10
C VAL A 84 -6.43 2.49 10.42
N SER A 85 -7.76 2.46 10.34
CA SER A 85 -8.59 3.49 9.70
C SER A 85 -8.46 4.84 10.40
N VAL A 86 -8.44 4.85 11.73
CA VAL A 86 -8.20 6.05 12.54
C VAL A 86 -6.85 6.69 12.17
N ILE A 87 -5.79 5.90 12.06
CA ILE A 87 -4.46 6.43 11.72
C ILE A 87 -4.37 6.87 10.25
N ALA A 88 -4.96 6.11 9.32
CA ALA A 88 -5.00 6.45 7.90
C ALA A 88 -5.67 7.82 7.69
N SER A 89 -6.84 8.03 8.30
CA SER A 89 -7.56 9.29 8.30
C SER A 89 -6.75 10.44 8.92
N ALA A 90 -6.19 10.23 10.11
CA ALA A 90 -5.41 11.25 10.81
C ALA A 90 -4.17 11.71 10.03
N LYS A 91 -3.58 10.83 9.21
CA LYS A 91 -2.42 11.14 8.36
C LYS A 91 -2.79 11.59 6.93
N ASN A 92 -4.07 11.64 6.59
CA ASN A 92 -4.53 11.79 5.20
C ASN A 92 -3.81 10.81 4.26
N ASP A 93 -3.68 9.57 4.72
CA ASP A 93 -2.93 8.51 4.09
C ASP A 93 -3.82 7.29 3.83
N VAL A 94 -3.28 6.34 3.07
CA VAL A 94 -3.98 5.13 2.64
C VAL A 94 -3.05 3.94 2.71
N ILE A 95 -3.53 2.78 3.14
CA ILE A 95 -2.73 1.56 3.19
C ILE A 95 -3.48 0.40 2.53
N VAL A 96 -2.74 -0.48 1.88
CA VAL A 96 -3.29 -1.70 1.29
C VAL A 96 -3.47 -2.73 2.40
N THR A 97 -4.62 -3.39 2.40
CA THR A 97 -4.94 -4.53 3.26
C THR A 97 -5.25 -5.76 2.42
N CYS A 98 -5.09 -6.94 3.01
CA CYS A 98 -5.46 -8.20 2.36
C CYS A 98 -5.66 -9.33 3.35
N GLU A 99 -6.20 -10.43 2.85
CA GLU A 99 -6.02 -11.77 3.42
C GLU A 99 -4.83 -12.45 2.72
N LEU A 100 -3.95 -13.04 3.52
CA LEU A 100 -2.78 -13.79 3.08
C LEU A 100 -2.89 -15.22 3.60
N ARG A 101 -2.92 -16.18 2.69
CA ARG A 101 -2.93 -17.62 3.01
C ARG A 101 -1.52 -18.18 3.11
N ASP A 102 -1.40 -19.38 3.70
CA ASP A 102 -0.12 -20.10 3.89
C ASP A 102 0.61 -20.42 2.57
N ASP A 103 -0.10 -20.43 1.44
CA ASP A 103 0.44 -20.64 0.09
C ASP A 103 0.83 -19.35 -0.64
N ASP A 104 0.98 -18.25 0.10
CA ASP A 104 1.21 -16.89 -0.39
C ASP A 104 0.09 -16.34 -1.31
N THR A 105 -1.07 -16.98 -1.35
CA THR A 105 -2.23 -16.45 -2.07
C THR A 105 -2.80 -15.24 -1.34
N VAL A 106 -2.96 -14.15 -2.09
CA VAL A 106 -3.54 -12.89 -1.63
C VAL A 106 -4.99 -12.78 -2.10
N THR A 107 -5.91 -12.54 -1.17
CA THR A 107 -7.34 -12.29 -1.43
C THR A 107 -7.83 -11.07 -0.66
N ASN A 108 -9.03 -10.58 -0.98
CA ASN A 108 -9.69 -9.46 -0.30
C ASN A 108 -8.79 -8.22 -0.21
N VAL A 109 -8.24 -7.81 -1.35
CA VAL A 109 -7.35 -6.65 -1.41
C VAL A 109 -8.17 -5.37 -1.33
N GLU A 110 -7.98 -4.61 -0.26
CA GLU A 110 -8.71 -3.36 -0.02
C GLU A 110 -7.76 -2.19 0.30
N LEU A 111 -8.31 -0.98 0.27
CA LEU A 111 -7.64 0.23 0.71
C LEU A 111 -8.31 0.75 1.98
N ILE A 112 -7.55 0.91 3.05
CA ILE A 112 -7.99 1.64 4.24
C ILE A 112 -7.40 3.05 4.22
N GLY A 113 -8.27 4.06 4.25
CA GLY A 113 -7.92 5.48 4.21
C GLY A 113 -8.77 6.23 3.18
N SER A 114 -8.31 7.42 2.77
CA SER A 114 -9.02 8.22 1.77
C SER A 114 -8.10 8.65 0.63
N LEU A 115 -8.65 8.57 -0.58
CA LEU A 115 -8.10 9.16 -1.78
C LEU A 115 -9.04 10.28 -2.23
N ASP A 116 -8.49 11.35 -2.78
CA ASP A 116 -9.34 12.34 -3.45
C ASP A 116 -10.03 11.70 -4.66
N PRO A 117 -11.17 12.23 -5.15
CA PRO A 117 -11.93 11.59 -6.22
C PRO A 117 -11.12 11.32 -7.51
N LYS A 118 -10.12 12.15 -7.82
CA LYS A 118 -9.26 11.96 -9.00
C LYS A 118 -8.19 10.92 -8.75
N GLN A 119 -7.63 10.86 -7.54
CA GLN A 119 -6.74 9.78 -7.12
C GLN A 119 -7.45 8.43 -7.12
N GLN A 120 -8.65 8.35 -6.53
CA GLN A 120 -9.47 7.14 -6.48
C GLN A 120 -9.76 6.60 -7.89
N MET A 121 -10.28 7.45 -8.78
CA MET A 121 -10.54 7.07 -10.17
C MET A 121 -9.26 6.62 -10.88
N THR A 122 -8.13 7.32 -10.68
CA THR A 122 -6.86 6.91 -11.31
C THR A 122 -6.39 5.56 -10.79
N PHE A 123 -6.55 5.28 -9.50
CA PHE A 123 -6.23 4.00 -8.89
C PHE A 123 -7.09 2.87 -9.47
N GLU A 124 -8.40 3.10 -9.64
CA GLU A 124 -9.31 2.14 -10.27
C GLU A 124 -8.92 1.83 -11.73
N LEU A 125 -8.43 2.82 -12.48
CA LEU A 125 -7.89 2.57 -13.82
C LEU A 125 -6.64 1.70 -13.77
N VAL A 126 -5.72 1.94 -12.81
CA VAL A 126 -4.53 1.11 -12.62
C VAL A 126 -4.92 -0.33 -12.28
N LEU A 127 -5.91 -0.53 -11.41
CA LEU A 127 -6.45 -1.85 -11.10
C LEU A 127 -7.05 -2.53 -12.34
N LYS A 128 -7.91 -1.81 -13.06
CA LYS A 128 -8.66 -2.33 -14.21
C LYS A 128 -7.75 -2.79 -15.36
N PHE A 129 -6.72 -2.01 -15.68
CA PHE A 129 -5.83 -2.29 -16.81
C PHE A 129 -4.58 -3.08 -16.41
N GLY A 130 -4.32 -3.18 -15.10
CA GLY A 130 -3.20 -3.91 -14.52
C GLY A 130 -1.84 -3.26 -14.74
N GLU A 131 -1.61 -2.59 -15.87
CA GLU A 131 -0.43 -1.79 -16.19
C GLU A 131 -0.86 -0.56 -16.99
N VAL A 132 -0.43 0.63 -16.56
CA VAL A 132 -0.71 1.89 -17.28
C VAL A 132 0.50 2.83 -17.28
N ASP A 133 0.55 3.73 -18.25
CA ASP A 133 1.37 4.94 -18.21
C ASP A 133 0.51 6.19 -18.43
N ALA A 134 1.10 7.37 -18.23
CA ALA A 134 0.37 8.63 -18.38
C ALA A 134 -0.06 8.93 -19.83
N ASN A 135 0.63 8.39 -20.84
CA ASN A 135 0.24 8.59 -22.24
C ASN A 135 -0.98 7.74 -22.58
N TYR A 136 -0.99 6.49 -22.12
CA TYR A 136 -2.13 5.59 -22.23
C TYR A 136 -3.38 6.18 -21.57
N LEU A 137 -3.27 6.68 -20.33
CA LEU A 137 -4.42 7.31 -19.67
C LEU A 137 -4.87 8.60 -20.36
N MET A 138 -3.94 9.38 -20.92
CA MET A 138 -4.29 10.57 -21.69
C MET A 138 -5.04 10.24 -22.97
N ASP A 139 -4.56 9.25 -23.73
CA ASP A 139 -5.15 8.82 -24.99
C ASP A 139 -6.56 8.24 -24.78
N GLN A 140 -6.73 7.42 -23.74
CA GLN A 140 -8.00 6.72 -23.48
C GLN A 140 -9.03 7.56 -22.70
N PHE A 141 -8.57 8.45 -21.79
CA PHE A 141 -9.46 9.13 -20.83
C PHE A 141 -9.27 10.65 -20.77
N GLY A 142 -8.34 11.25 -21.53
CA GLY A 142 -8.02 12.67 -21.47
C GLY A 142 -9.22 13.57 -21.74
N GLU A 143 -10.02 13.26 -22.76
CA GLU A 143 -11.24 14.02 -23.09
C GLU A 143 -12.32 13.90 -22.01
N LEU A 144 -12.62 12.67 -21.58
CA LEU A 144 -13.60 12.38 -20.53
C LEU A 144 -13.27 13.14 -19.24
N GLU A 145 -11.98 13.13 -18.87
CA GLU A 145 -11.47 13.75 -17.66
C GLU A 145 -11.14 15.24 -17.83
N LYS A 146 -11.45 15.82 -19.00
CA LYS A 146 -11.16 17.22 -19.37
C LYS A 146 -9.71 17.61 -19.03
N THR A 147 -8.81 16.65 -19.17
CA THR A 147 -7.41 16.79 -18.81
C THR A 147 -6.63 17.22 -20.05
N LYS A 148 -5.97 18.37 -19.95
CA LYS A 148 -5.32 19.01 -21.12
C LYS A 148 -3.90 18.52 -21.38
N SER A 149 -3.31 17.74 -20.48
CA SER A 149 -1.93 17.28 -20.61
C SER A 149 -1.68 15.96 -19.91
N THR A 150 -0.74 15.19 -20.47
CA THR A 150 -0.14 14.00 -19.86
C THR A 150 0.49 14.28 -18.49
N THR A 151 0.91 15.53 -18.23
CA THR A 151 1.48 15.95 -16.94
C THR A 151 0.51 15.75 -15.78
N ALA A 152 -0.78 16.02 -15.97
CA ALA A 152 -1.76 15.84 -14.90
C ALA A 152 -1.92 14.35 -14.52
N TRP A 153 -1.92 13.45 -15.50
CA TRP A 153 -1.92 12.00 -15.28
C TRP A 153 -0.65 11.52 -14.60
N ASN A 154 0.51 12.02 -15.04
CA ASN A 154 1.79 11.74 -14.37
C ASN A 154 1.76 12.14 -12.90
N ASN A 155 1.24 13.33 -12.57
CA ASN A 155 1.16 13.80 -11.18
C ASN A 155 0.23 12.92 -10.33
N ARG A 156 -0.91 12.48 -10.88
CA ARG A 156 -1.83 11.56 -10.19
C ARG A 156 -1.16 10.21 -9.94
N LEU A 157 -0.54 9.60 -10.95
CA LEU A 157 0.16 8.33 -10.84
C LEU A 157 1.34 8.40 -9.86
N ALA A 158 2.18 9.44 -9.97
CA ALA A 158 3.29 9.66 -9.05
C ALA A 158 2.80 9.86 -7.61
N SER A 159 1.66 10.53 -7.41
CA SER A 159 1.07 10.69 -6.08
C SER A 159 0.51 9.39 -5.50
N LEU A 160 -0.03 8.49 -6.32
CA LEU A 160 -0.44 7.16 -5.86
C LEU A 160 0.79 6.29 -5.53
N ALA A 161 1.85 6.39 -6.34
CA ALA A 161 3.10 5.65 -6.11
C ALA A 161 3.83 6.14 -4.85
N SER A 162 3.83 7.44 -4.57
CA SER A 162 4.41 8.00 -3.34
C SER A 162 3.64 7.57 -2.09
N ARG A 163 2.31 7.42 -2.20
CA ARG A 163 1.44 6.79 -1.19
C ARG A 163 1.67 5.29 -1.05
N GLY A 164 2.38 4.65 -1.97
CA GLY A 164 2.76 3.24 -1.87
C GLY A 164 1.64 2.25 -2.13
N ILE A 165 0.58 2.65 -2.84
CA ILE A 165 -0.55 1.77 -3.20
C ILE A 165 -0.46 1.24 -4.64
N ILE A 166 0.43 1.82 -5.44
CA ILE A 166 0.83 1.32 -6.76
C ILE A 166 2.36 1.31 -6.87
N ARG A 167 2.87 0.48 -7.76
CA ARG A 167 4.30 0.30 -8.03
C ARG A 167 4.69 1.06 -9.28
N GLU A 168 5.75 1.86 -9.20
CA GLU A 168 6.37 2.53 -10.34
C GLU A 168 7.59 1.72 -10.81
N TYR A 169 7.76 1.58 -12.13
CA TYR A 169 9.00 1.09 -12.73
C TYR A 169 9.19 1.73 -14.10
N THR A 170 10.44 1.72 -14.57
CA THR A 170 10.80 2.34 -15.85
C THR A 170 11.04 1.25 -16.90
N LYS A 171 10.49 1.43 -18.09
CA LYS A 171 10.76 0.60 -19.27
C LYS A 171 11.20 1.52 -20.42
N GLY A 172 12.49 1.49 -20.73
CA GLY A 172 13.09 2.44 -21.68
C GLY A 172 13.06 3.86 -21.14
N ARG A 173 12.36 4.78 -21.85
CA ARG A 173 12.22 6.19 -21.45
C ARG A 173 10.90 6.51 -20.74
N SER A 174 10.02 5.52 -20.60
CA SER A 174 8.66 5.70 -20.06
C SER A 174 8.55 5.08 -18.67
N LYS A 175 7.76 5.73 -17.80
CA LYS A 175 7.36 5.21 -16.49
C LYS A 175 6.03 4.48 -16.61
N TYR A 176 5.97 3.30 -16.02
CA TYR A 176 4.79 2.45 -15.96
C TYR A 176 4.40 2.22 -14.51
N TYR A 177 3.10 1.99 -14.31
CA TYR A 177 2.51 1.80 -13.01
C TYR A 177 1.63 0.56 -13.00
N ARG A 178 1.75 -0.25 -11.93
CA ARG A 178 0.92 -1.43 -11.69
C ARG A 178 0.36 -1.40 -10.27
N PRO A 179 -0.78 -2.05 -9.98
CA PRO A 179 -1.25 -2.27 -8.61
C PRO A 179 -0.16 -2.86 -7.72
N LEU A 180 -0.15 -2.50 -6.43
CA LEU A 180 0.75 -3.14 -5.47
C LEU A 180 0.44 -4.64 -5.36
N LEU A 181 -0.84 -4.95 -5.12
CA LEU A 181 -1.39 -6.29 -5.14
C LEU A 181 -2.42 -6.36 -6.28
N MET A 182 -2.42 -7.48 -7.00
CA MET A 182 -3.56 -7.87 -7.82
C MET A 182 -4.17 -9.07 -7.15
N GLU A 183 -5.48 -9.08 -6.97
CA GLU A 183 -6.16 -10.34 -6.71
C GLU A 183 -5.93 -11.26 -7.92
N PRO A 184 -5.60 -12.54 -7.71
CA PRO A 184 -5.66 -13.51 -8.78
C PRO A 184 -7.04 -13.41 -9.41
N ALA A 185 -7.11 -13.19 -10.73
CA ALA A 185 -8.37 -13.28 -11.43
C ALA A 185 -8.95 -14.66 -11.10
N HIS A 186 -10.07 -14.68 -10.36
CA HIS A 186 -10.79 -15.92 -10.10
C HIS A 186 -11.15 -16.47 -11.48
N GLY A 187 -10.44 -17.52 -11.90
CA GLY A 187 -10.80 -18.27 -13.09
C GLY A 187 -12.21 -18.79 -12.89
N ASN A 188 -13.12 -18.38 -13.77
CA ASN A 188 -14.42 -19.02 -13.94
C ASN A 188 -14.25 -20.51 -14.25
#